data_AF-A0A831NV22-F1
#
_entry.id   AF-A0A831NV22-F1
#
_cell.length_a   1.000
_cell.length_b   1.000
_cell.length_c   1.000
_cell.angle_alpha   90.00
_cell.angle_beta   90.00
_cell.angle_gamma   90.00
#
_symmetry.space_group_name_H-M   'P 1'
#
loop_
_entity.id
_entity.type
_entity.pdbx_description
1 polymer ?
#
loop_
_entity_poly.entity_id
_entity_poly.type
_entity_poly.pdbx_seq_one_letter_code
_entity_poly.pdbx_strand_id
1 'polypeptide(L)'
;MKAYISENVQGIYAFDEGGNLIGKRIFTESPEVALDKLLKGELIDDLLNLLEELKENGYSKFAVEHSELSRKVREVGFEVDVEFPNLAGEKLRENPEEFLG
;
A
#
# COMPACT_ATOMS: atom_id res chain seq x y z
N MET A 1 -2.09 15.53 2.33
CA MET A 1 -3.25 14.61 2.15
C MET A 1 -2.89 13.23 2.67
N LYS A 2 -3.88 12.41 3.06
CA LYS A 2 -3.65 11.04 3.53
C LYS A 2 -3.98 10.02 2.44
N ALA A 3 -3.11 9.03 2.26
CA ALA A 3 -3.34 7.88 1.38
C ALA A 3 -3.39 6.58 2.21
N TYR A 4 -4.32 5.71 1.87
CA TYR A 4 -4.46 4.37 2.46
C TYR A 4 -3.85 3.36 1.50
N ILE A 5 -3.01 2.48 2.03
CA ILE A 5 -2.24 1.52 1.25
C ILE A 5 -2.65 0.11 1.68
N SER A 6 -2.88 -0.74 0.70
CA SER A 6 -3.10 -2.17 0.89
C SER A 6 -2.64 -2.94 -0.35
N GLU A 7 -2.53 -4.25 -0.22
CA GLU A 7 -2.01 -5.15 -1.23
C GLU A 7 -3.00 -6.29 -1.51
N ASN A 8 -2.95 -6.82 -2.72
CA ASN A 8 -3.60 -8.07 -3.10
C ASN A 8 -2.60 -8.98 -3.81
N VAL A 9 -3.08 -10.09 -4.38
CA VAL A 9 -2.23 -11.07 -5.08
C VAL A 9 -1.54 -10.53 -6.35
N GLN A 10 -1.91 -9.37 -6.87
CA GLN A 10 -1.28 -8.75 -8.05
C GLN A 10 -0.32 -7.62 -7.73
N GLY A 11 -0.58 -6.86 -6.65
CA GLY A 11 0.20 -5.66 -6.38
C GLY A 11 -0.29 -4.85 -5.20
N ILE A 12 0.19 -3.60 -5.16
CA ILE A 12 -0.04 -2.62 -4.11
C ILE A 12 -0.94 -1.52 -4.67
N TYR A 13 -1.93 -1.11 -3.89
CA TYR A 13 -2.95 -0.14 -4.28
C TYR A 13 -3.05 0.96 -3.22
N ALA A 14 -3.27 2.18 -3.70
CA ALA A 14 -3.39 3.36 -2.88
C ALA A 14 -4.73 4.05 -3.12
N PHE A 15 -5.42 4.39 -2.04
CA PHE A 15 -6.71 5.06 -2.05
C PHE A 15 -6.66 6.37 -1.26
N ASP A 16 -7.40 7.39 -1.70
CA ASP A 16 -7.59 8.62 -0.93
C ASP A 16 -8.65 8.45 0.18
N GLU A 17 -8.89 9.51 0.96
CA GLU A 17 -9.91 9.54 2.01
C GLU A 17 -11.35 9.38 1.50
N GLY A 18 -11.60 9.59 0.20
CA GLY A 18 -12.89 9.33 -0.45
C GLY A 18 -13.04 7.87 -0.93
N GLY A 19 -11.99 7.06 -0.83
CA GLY A 19 -11.96 5.70 -1.34
C GLY A 19 -11.77 5.62 -2.85
N ASN A 20 -11.26 6.68 -3.48
CA ASN A 20 -10.88 6.67 -4.89
C ASN A 20 -9.48 6.08 -5.06
N LEU A 21 -9.29 5.26 -6.10
CA LEU A 21 -7.97 4.75 -6.46
C LEU A 21 -7.08 5.89 -6.98
N ILE A 22 -5.96 6.15 -6.32
CA ILE A 22 -5.03 7.25 -6.64
C ILE A 22 -3.66 6.77 -7.09
N GLY A 23 -3.37 5.49 -6.91
CA GLY A 23 -2.14 4.87 -7.36
C GLY A 23 -2.23 3.36 -7.26
N LYS A 24 -1.51 2.66 -8.13
CA LYS A 24 -1.31 1.22 -8.03
C LYS A 24 0.04 0.84 -8.62
N ARG A 25 0.60 -0.26 -8.14
CA ARG A 25 1.83 -0.83 -8.64
C ARG A 25 1.75 -2.35 -8.62
N ILE A 26 1.80 -2.94 -9.80
CA ILE A 26 1.88 -4.39 -9.98
C ILE A 26 3.28 -4.85 -9.58
N PHE A 27 3.37 -5.99 -8.90
CA PHE A 27 4.65 -6.54 -8.47
C PHE A 27 5.58 -6.75 -9.67
N THR A 28 6.81 -6.25 -9.54
CA THR A 28 7.87 -6.41 -10.55
C THR A 28 8.60 -7.73 -10.41
N GLU A 29 8.69 -8.25 -9.18
CA GLU A 29 9.12 -9.61 -8.90
C GLU A 29 7.94 -10.60 -8.90
N SER A 30 8.21 -11.89 -8.63
CA SER A 30 7.15 -12.88 -8.49
C SER A 30 6.13 -12.45 -7.43
N PRO A 31 4.81 -12.43 -7.74
CA PRO A 31 3.79 -12.01 -6.78
C PRO A 31 3.82 -12.78 -5.46
N GLU A 32 4.11 -14.08 -5.51
CA GLU A 32 4.24 -14.92 -4.31
C GLU A 32 5.38 -14.44 -3.40
N VAL A 33 6.51 -14.03 -3.98
CA VAL A 33 7.69 -13.57 -3.24
C VAL A 33 7.45 -12.17 -2.68
N ALA A 34 6.90 -11.25 -3.48
CA ALA A 34 6.58 -9.90 -3.04
C ALA A 34 5.53 -9.91 -1.91
N LEU A 35 4.49 -10.72 -2.06
CA LEU A 35 3.42 -10.81 -1.08
C LEU A 35 3.89 -11.48 0.22
N ASP A 36 4.70 -12.54 0.16
CA ASP A 36 5.28 -13.16 1.36
C ASP A 36 6.13 -12.16 2.17
N LYS A 37 6.92 -11.32 1.50
CA LYS A 37 7.66 -10.22 2.14
C LYS A 37 6.71 -9.23 2.81
N LEU A 38 5.73 -8.69 2.08
CA LEU A 38 4.78 -7.71 2.62
C LEU A 38 3.99 -8.25 3.81
N LEU A 39 3.52 -9.50 3.75
CA LEU A 39 2.79 -10.18 4.82
C LEU A 39 3.63 -10.42 6.08
N LYS A 40 4.97 -10.47 5.95
CA LYS A 40 5.92 -10.49 7.08
C LYS A 40 6.31 -9.08 7.54
N GLY A 41 5.74 -8.04 6.94
CA GLY A 41 6.07 -6.66 7.16
C GLY A 41 7.45 -6.27 6.64
N GLU A 42 7.96 -6.94 5.60
CA GLU A 42 9.16 -6.54 4.88
C GLU A 42 8.85 -5.48 3.84
N LEU A 43 9.76 -4.51 3.71
CA LEU A 43 9.67 -3.44 2.75
C LEU A 43 10.20 -3.94 1.40
N ILE A 44 9.48 -3.64 0.32
CA ILE A 44 9.90 -3.96 -1.05
C ILE A 44 10.00 -2.69 -1.90
N ASP A 45 10.81 -2.72 -2.95
CA ASP A 45 11.04 -1.57 -3.83
C ASP A 45 9.74 -1.08 -4.48
N ASP A 46 8.81 -1.99 -4.79
CA ASP A 46 7.52 -1.61 -5.34
C ASP A 46 6.71 -0.75 -4.37
N LEU A 47 6.71 -1.05 -3.07
CA LEU A 47 6.03 -0.20 -2.10
C LEU A 47 6.70 1.17 -2.01
N LEU A 48 8.03 1.19 -1.92
CA LEU A 48 8.81 2.43 -1.85
C LEU A 48 8.52 3.36 -3.02
N ASN A 49 8.61 2.83 -4.25
CA ASN A 49 8.40 3.61 -5.46
C ASN A 49 6.97 4.18 -5.51
N LEU A 50 5.95 3.41 -5.11
CA LEU A 50 4.56 3.92 -5.05
C LEU A 50 4.41 5.05 -4.02
N LEU A 51 5.04 4.92 -2.84
CA LEU A 51 5.00 5.96 -1.81
C LEU A 51 5.72 7.25 -2.26
N GLU A 52 6.83 7.13 -2.97
CA GLU A 52 7.55 8.26 -3.57
C GLU A 52 6.70 8.98 -4.62
N GLU A 53 6.11 8.25 -5.56
CA GLU A 53 5.20 8.81 -6.58
C GLU A 53 4.02 9.55 -5.93
N LEU A 54 3.40 8.96 -4.90
CA LEU A 54 2.30 9.61 -4.18
C LEU A 54 2.78 10.87 -3.44
N LYS A 55 3.99 10.84 -2.87
CA LYS A 55 4.58 12.00 -2.21
C LYS A 55 4.81 13.15 -3.18
N GLU A 56 5.32 12.87 -4.37
CA GLU A 56 5.48 13.86 -5.45
C GLU A 56 4.12 14.43 -5.89
N ASN A 57 3.04 13.63 -5.79
CA ASN A 57 1.66 14.05 -6.05
C ASN A 57 0.96 14.73 -4.86
N GLY A 58 1.68 15.09 -3.79
CA GLY A 58 1.15 15.90 -2.68
C GLY A 58 0.57 15.11 -1.50
N TYR A 59 0.73 13.79 -1.48
CA TYR A 59 0.40 12.97 -0.31
C TYR A 59 1.52 13.04 0.72
N SER A 60 1.16 13.30 1.97
CA SER A 60 2.14 13.56 3.04
C SER A 60 2.04 12.57 4.18
N LYS A 61 0.90 11.86 4.29
CA LYS A 61 0.65 10.84 5.31
C LYS A 61 0.15 9.56 4.66
N PHE A 62 0.57 8.42 5.18
CA PHE A 62 0.18 7.11 4.68
C PHE A 62 -0.44 6.27 5.81
N ALA A 63 -1.27 5.29 5.46
CA ALA A 63 -1.73 4.27 6.40
C ALA A 63 -1.54 2.89 5.76
N VAL A 64 -0.89 1.99 6.48
CA VAL A 64 -0.71 0.58 6.09
C VAL A 64 -1.39 -0.33 7.12
N GLU A 65 -1.73 -1.55 6.72
CA GLU A 65 -2.41 -2.52 7.58
C GLU A 65 -1.43 -3.25 8.56
N HIS A 66 -0.16 -3.41 8.19
CA HIS A 66 0.83 -4.18 8.96
C HIS A 66 1.75 -3.29 9.83
N SER A 67 1.85 -3.60 11.11
CA SER A 67 2.63 -2.81 12.09
C SER A 67 4.14 -2.77 11.82
N GLU A 68 4.75 -3.92 11.55
CA GLU A 68 6.19 -3.99 11.22
C GLU A 68 6.51 -3.29 9.88
N LEU A 69 5.60 -3.37 8.89
CA LEU A 69 5.75 -2.63 7.64
C LEU A 69 5.74 -1.12 7.89
N SER A 70 4.79 -0.63 8.70
CA SER A 70 4.74 0.78 9.10
C SER A 70 6.05 1.20 9.78
N ARG A 71 6.62 0.38 10.67
CA ARG A 71 7.91 0.66 11.30
C ARG A 71 9.02 0.85 10.27
N LYS A 72 9.17 -0.07 9.32
CA LYS A 72 10.19 0.01 8.27
C LYS A 72 9.97 1.19 7.33
N VAL A 73 8.72 1.49 6.98
CA VAL A 73 8.35 2.66 6.16
C VAL A 73 8.66 3.99 6.88
N ARG A 74 8.51 4.05 8.22
CA ARG A 74 8.96 5.21 9.01
C ARG A 74 10.48 5.36 9.01
N GLU A 75 11.22 4.26 9.12
CA GLU A 75 12.69 4.26 9.14
C GLU A 75 13.30 4.85 7.85
N VAL A 76 12.61 4.70 6.72
CA VAL A 76 13.01 5.29 5.43
C VAL A 76 12.44 6.70 5.18
N GLY A 77 11.75 7.30 6.16
CA GLY A 77 11.42 8.73 6.17
C GLY A 77 10.00 9.11 5.71
N PHE A 78 9.05 8.17 5.65
CA PHE A 78 7.64 8.49 5.40
C PHE A 78 6.86 8.66 6.71
N GLU A 79 5.91 9.61 6.72
CA GLU A 79 4.91 9.71 7.79
C GLU A 79 3.82 8.68 7.52
N VAL A 80 3.80 7.60 8.30
CA VAL A 80 2.87 6.48 8.11
C VAL A 80 2.28 6.01 9.44
N ASP A 81 1.00 5.67 9.45
CA ASP A 81 0.28 5.07 10.58
C ASP A 81 -0.13 3.62 10.29
N VAL A 82 -0.53 2.91 11.34
CA VAL A 82 -1.07 1.54 11.26
C VAL A 82 -2.56 1.61 11.50
N GLU A 83 -3.34 1.16 10.52
CA GLU A 83 -4.80 1.08 10.60
C GLU A 83 -5.25 -0.25 10.02
N PHE A 84 -5.93 -1.08 10.81
CA PHE A 84 -6.41 -2.40 10.37
C PHE A 84 -7.85 -2.67 10.86
N PRO A 85 -8.78 -3.03 9.96
CA PRO A 85 -8.66 -2.86 8.51
C PRO A 85 -8.57 -1.36 8.16
N ASN A 86 -7.90 -1.03 7.05
CA ASN A 86 -7.95 0.32 6.50
C ASN A 86 -8.86 0.39 5.27
N LEU A 87 -9.15 1.62 4.84
CA LEU A 87 -10.01 1.89 3.69
C LEU A 87 -9.55 1.18 2.41
N ALA A 88 -8.24 1.10 2.16
CA ALA A 88 -7.70 0.43 0.98
C ALA A 88 -7.97 -1.08 1.02
N GLY A 89 -7.72 -1.72 2.17
CA GLY A 89 -7.99 -3.14 2.36
C GLY A 89 -9.47 -3.46 2.26
N GLU A 90 -10.35 -2.60 2.81
CA GLU A 90 -11.80 -2.72 2.64
C GLU A 90 -12.18 -2.66 1.15
N LYS A 91 -11.72 -1.64 0.41
CA LYS A 91 -12.02 -1.49 -1.02
C LYS A 91 -11.57 -2.70 -1.85
N LEU A 92 -10.35 -3.19 -1.62
CA LEU A 92 -9.81 -4.35 -2.34
C LEU A 92 -10.61 -5.63 -2.06
N ARG A 93 -11.09 -5.82 -0.83
CA ARG A 93 -11.84 -7.02 -0.43
C ARG A 93 -13.32 -6.97 -0.79
N GLU A 94 -13.93 -5.79 -0.84
CA GLU A 94 -15.33 -5.61 -1.24
C GLU A 94 -15.54 -5.80 -2.75
N ASN A 95 -14.58 -5.37 -3.58
CA ASN A 95 -14.70 -5.39 -5.04
C ASN A 95 -13.49 -6.10 -5.71
N PRO A 96 -13.20 -7.37 -5.38
CA PRO A 96 -12.00 -8.04 -5.86
C PRO A 96 -11.95 -8.14 -7.40
N GLU A 97 -13.10 -8.29 -8.06
CA GLU A 97 -13.21 -8.36 -9.52
C GLU A 97 -12.69 -7.08 -10.22
N GLU A 98 -12.86 -5.92 -9.59
CA GLU A 98 -12.37 -4.63 -10.13
C GLU A 98 -10.84 -4.57 -10.18
N PHE A 99 -10.17 -5.29 -9.27
CA PHE A 99 -8.72 -5.22 -9.07
C PHE A 99 -7.95 -6.47 -9.49
N LEU A 100 -8.65 -7.58 -9.77
CA LEU A 100 -8.06 -8.86 -10.20
C LEU A 100 -8.27 -9.17 -11.68
N GLY A 101 -9.19 -8.48 -12.37
CA GLY A 101 -9.44 -8.65 -13.80
C GLY A 101 -10.44 -9.75 -14.15
#